data_AF-A0A644XFF5-F1
#
_entry.id   AF-A0A644XFF5-F1
#
_cell.length_a   1.000
_cell.length_b   1.000
_cell.length_c   1.000
_cell.angle_alpha   90.00
_cell.angle_beta   90.00
_cell.angle_gamma   90.00
#
_symmetry.space_group_name_H-M   'P 1'
#
loop_
_entity.id
_entity.type
_entity.pdbx_description
1 polymer ?
#
loop_
_entity_poly.entity_id
_entity_poly.type
_entity_poly.pdbx_seq_one_letter_code
_entity_poly.pdbx_strand_id
1 'polypeptide(L)'
;MQTLLIDFYLTEAMIRQIEREGKDVPYYTNHYYDLLLEKYNSDTLKILRSYKFWSTQPEKLKELSGKALDSLIITETLLQGSNN
;
A
#
# COMPACT_ATOMS: atom_id res chain seq x y z
N MET A 1 -7.68 6.58 -8.56
CA MET A 1 -7.40 5.16 -8.88
C MET A 1 -5.90 4.84 -8.90
N GLN A 2 -5.04 5.62 -9.57
CA GLN A 2 -3.58 5.44 -9.44
C GLN A 2 -3.10 5.57 -7.98
N THR A 3 -3.63 6.56 -7.24
CA THR A 3 -3.31 6.76 -5.81
C THR A 3 -3.77 5.61 -4.92
N LEU A 4 -4.92 4.99 -5.22
CA LEU A 4 -5.41 3.80 -4.48
C LEU A 4 -4.41 2.64 -4.61
N LEU A 5 -3.89 2.40 -5.81
CA LEU A 5 -2.91 1.33 -6.03
C LEU A 5 -1.59 1.62 -5.31
N ILE A 6 -1.13 2.86 -5.37
CA ILE A 6 0.07 3.28 -4.63
C ILE A 6 -0.13 3.04 -3.13
N ASP A 7 -1.21 3.56 -2.57
CA ASP A 7 -1.51 3.39 -1.15
C ASP A 7 -1.70 1.92 -0.76
N PHE A 8 -2.31 1.10 -1.63
CA PHE A 8 -2.42 -0.34 -1.42
C PHE A 8 -1.04 -1.01 -1.31
N TYR A 9 -0.10 -0.66 -2.19
CA TYR A 9 1.28 -1.16 -2.11
C TYR A 9 2.01 -0.68 -0.85
N LEU A 10 1.76 0.57 -0.42
CA LEU A 10 2.31 1.10 0.83
C LEU A 10 1.76 0.34 2.05
N THR A 11 0.45 0.09 2.07
CA THR A 11 -0.23 -0.69 3.11
C THR A 11 0.37 -2.09 3.22
N GLU A 12 0.52 -2.80 2.09
CA GLU A 12 1.14 -4.13 2.04
C GLU A 12 2.60 -4.11 2.52
N ALA A 13 3.37 -3.11 2.12
CA ALA A 13 4.76 -2.97 2.56
C ALA A 13 4.84 -2.75 4.09
N MET A 14 3.95 -1.92 4.66
CA MET A 14 3.92 -1.69 6.10
C MET A 14 3.47 -2.91 6.89
N ILE A 15 2.47 -3.67 6.42
CA ILE A 15 2.05 -4.92 7.06
C ILE A 15 3.22 -5.91 7.11
N ARG A 16 3.99 -6.04 6.01
CA ARG A 16 5.19 -6.89 5.98
C ARG A 16 6.31 -6.40 6.89
N GLN A 17 6.47 -5.09 7.05
CA GLN A 17 7.43 -4.52 8.00
C GLN A 17 7.04 -4.90 9.44
N ILE A 18 5.76 -4.76 9.78
CA ILE A 18 5.19 -5.11 11.09
C ILE A 18 5.32 -6.61 11.37
N GLU A 19 5.11 -7.46 10.35
CA GLU A 19 5.37 -8.91 10.44
C GLU A 19 6.84 -9.19 10.81
N ARG A 20 7.80 -8.50 10.18
CA ARG A 20 9.23 -8.63 10.49
C ARG A 20 9.59 -8.12 11.89
N GLU A 21 8.85 -7.16 12.41
CA GLU A 21 8.97 -6.66 13.78
C GLU A 21 8.35 -7.61 14.83
N GLY A 22 7.75 -8.74 14.41
CA GLY A 22 7.18 -9.75 15.30
C GLY A 22 5.86 -9.34 15.96
N LYS A 23 5.15 -8.37 15.37
CA LYS A 23 3.85 -7.87 15.87
C LYS A 23 2.67 -8.71 15.34
N ASP A 24 1.48 -8.48 15.91
CA ASP A 24 0.25 -9.18 15.54
C ASP A 24 -0.26 -8.78 14.14
N VAL A 25 0.16 -9.52 13.12
CA VAL A 25 -0.16 -9.27 11.71
C VAL A 25 -1.67 -9.20 11.44
N PRO A 26 -2.52 -10.14 11.92
CA PRO A 26 -3.97 -10.06 11.75
C PRO A 26 -4.60 -8.72 12.14
N TYR A 27 -4.23 -8.18 13.31
CA TYR A 27 -4.78 -6.91 13.79
C TYR A 27 -4.41 -5.76 12.85
N TYR A 28 -3.12 -5.61 12.53
CA TYR A 28 -2.65 -4.52 11.68
C TYR A 28 -3.15 -4.65 10.23
N THR A 29 -3.28 -5.87 9.74
CA THR A 29 -3.86 -6.15 8.42
C THR A 29 -5.26 -5.60 8.32
N ASN A 30 -6.15 -5.96 9.25
CA ASN A 30 -7.52 -5.46 9.25
C ASN A 30 -7.55 -3.93 9.42
N HIS A 31 -6.80 -3.40 10.37
CA HIS A 31 -6.76 -1.97 10.63
C HIS A 31 -6.36 -1.13 9.41
N TYR A 32 -5.25 -1.48 8.75
CA TYR A 32 -4.78 -0.69 7.60
C TYR A 32 -5.65 -0.86 6.36
N TYR A 33 -6.24 -2.05 6.16
CA TYR A 33 -7.18 -2.24 5.06
C TYR A 33 -8.49 -1.48 5.27
N ASP A 34 -9.01 -1.43 6.51
CA ASP A 34 -10.19 -0.62 6.83
C ASP A 34 -9.92 0.87 6.57
N LEU A 35 -8.78 1.39 7.04
CA LEU A 35 -8.37 2.78 6.77
C LEU A 35 -8.24 3.08 5.27
N LEU A 36 -7.69 2.15 4.49
CA LEU A 36 -7.56 2.30 3.04
C LEU A 36 -8.94 2.37 2.38
N LEU A 37 -9.86 1.48 2.78
CA LEU A 37 -11.22 1.45 2.24
C LEU A 37 -12.00 2.71 2.59
N GLU A 38 -11.90 3.19 3.84
CA GLU A 38 -12.51 4.44 4.29
C GLU A 38 -11.97 5.65 3.53
N LYS A 39 -10.64 5.78 3.42
CA LYS A 39 -9.97 6.89 2.71
C LYS A 39 -10.48 7.07 1.28
N TYR A 40 -10.79 5.97 0.61
CA TYR A 40 -11.21 5.97 -0.79
C TYR A 40 -12.72 5.81 -0.99
N ASN A 41 -13.51 5.78 0.09
CA ASN A 41 -14.95 5.47 0.06
C ASN A 41 -15.23 4.24 -0.84
N SER A 42 -14.42 3.20 -0.64
CA SER A 42 -14.34 2.03 -1.50
C SER A 42 -14.71 0.76 -0.76
N ASP A 43 -15.05 -0.28 -1.51
CA ASP A 43 -15.26 -1.63 -1.01
C ASP A 43 -14.25 -2.59 -1.66
N THR A 44 -14.16 -3.80 -1.11
CA THR A 44 -13.25 -4.85 -1.59
C THR A 44 -13.53 -5.27 -3.04
N LEU A 45 -14.78 -5.18 -3.51
CA LEU A 45 -15.13 -5.50 -4.90
C LEU A 45 -14.59 -4.46 -5.88
N LYS A 46 -14.64 -3.17 -5.54
CA LYS A 46 -14.07 -2.08 -6.33
C LYS A 46 -12.55 -2.19 -6.40
N ILE A 47 -11.88 -2.58 -5.31
CA ILE A 47 -10.43 -2.85 -5.32
C ILE A 47 -10.12 -4.05 -6.23
N LEU A 48 -10.85 -5.15 -6.09
CA LEU A 48 -10.62 -6.36 -6.91
C LEU A 48 -10.79 -6.09 -8.41
N ARG A 49 -11.87 -5.39 -8.80
CA ARG A 49 -12.11 -5.00 -10.20
C ARG A 49 -11.01 -4.11 -10.74
N SER A 50 -10.55 -3.18 -9.91
CA SER A 50 -9.45 -2.31 -10.24
C SER A 50 -8.17 -3.09 -10.48
N TYR A 51 -7.80 -3.97 -9.56
CA TYR A 51 -6.61 -4.81 -9.70
C TYR A 51 -6.65 -5.62 -11.01
N LYS A 52 -7.79 -6.25 -11.31
CA LYS A 52 -8.00 -7.02 -12.55
C LYS A 52 -7.86 -6.16 -13.82
N PHE A 53 -8.30 -4.91 -13.79
CA PHE A 53 -8.15 -3.97 -14.91
C PHE A 53 -6.69 -3.53 -15.11
N TRP A 54 -5.95 -3.35 -14.02
CA TRP A 54 -4.55 -2.93 -14.09
C TRP A 54 -3.60 -4.09 -14.40
N SER A 55 -3.93 -5.32 -14.01
CA SER A 55 -3.16 -6.51 -14.39
C SER A 55 -3.16 -6.77 -15.90
N THR A 56 -4.17 -6.29 -16.63
CA THR A 56 -4.17 -6.34 -18.11
C THR A 56 -3.35 -5.23 -18.77
N GLN A 57 -2.73 -4.34 -17.99
CA GLN A 57 -1.91 -3.21 -18.45
C GLN A 57 -0.58 -3.14 -17.68
N PRO A 58 0.30 -4.15 -17.84
CA PRO A 58 1.51 -4.31 -17.02
C PRO A 58 2.47 -3.11 -17.11
N GLU A 59 2.56 -2.46 -18.26
CA GLU A 59 3.42 -1.28 -18.47
C GLU A 59 3.04 -0.12 -17.53
N LYS A 60 1.74 0.13 -17.39
CA LYS A 60 1.21 1.19 -16.51
C LYS A 60 1.33 0.81 -15.04
N LEU A 61 1.18 -0.48 -14.74
CA LEU A 61 1.39 -1.00 -13.39
C LEU A 61 2.85 -0.78 -12.95
N LYS A 62 3.82 -1.02 -13.85
CA LYS A 62 5.25 -0.79 -13.60
C LYS A 62 5.55 0.68 -13.25
N GLU A 63 4.95 1.62 -13.96
CA GLU A 63 5.09 3.05 -13.66
C GLU A 63 4.52 3.38 -12.27
N LEU A 64 3.36 2.82 -11.93
CA LEU A 64 2.71 3.03 -10.63
C LEU A 64 3.50 2.43 -9.48
N SER A 65 4.03 1.22 -9.65
CA SER A 65 4.89 0.59 -8.65
C SER A 65 6.19 1.37 -8.46
N GLY A 66 6.73 2.00 -9.51
CA GLY A 66 7.88 2.90 -9.41
C GLY A 66 7.59 4.09 -8.51
N LYS A 67 6.45 4.78 -8.72
CA LYS A 67 6.02 5.90 -7.87
C LYS A 67 5.77 5.48 -6.41
N ALA A 68 5.23 4.28 -6.20
CA ALA A 68 5.05 3.73 -4.86
C ALA A 68 6.41 3.45 -4.19
N LEU A 69 7.37 2.90 -4.92
CA LEU A 69 8.74 2.67 -4.44
C LEU A 69 9.42 3.98 -4.05
N ASP A 70 9.33 5.02 -4.89
CA ASP A 70 9.87 6.34 -4.57
C ASP A 70 9.25 6.92 -3.29
N SER A 71 7.93 6.75 -3.12
CA SER A 71 7.22 7.18 -1.92
C SER A 71 7.65 6.41 -0.66
N LEU A 72 7.91 5.10 -0.78
CA LEU A 72 8.46 4.27 0.29
C LEU A 72 9.85 4.74 0.70
N ILE A 73 10.73 5.01 -0.26
CA ILE A 73 12.08 5.51 0.00
C ILE A 73 12.04 6.83 0.76
N ILE A 74 11.17 7.77 0.35
CA ILE A 74 10.98 9.04 1.05
C ILE A 74 10.49 8.80 2.48
N THR A 75 9.47 7.95 2.66
CA THR A 75 8.89 7.64 3.96
C THR A 75 9.93 7.02 4.90
N GLU A 76 10.69 6.04 4.43
CA GLU A 76 11.78 5.42 5.17
C GLU A 76 12.85 6.43 5.57
N THR A 77 13.25 7.32 4.64
CA THR A 77 14.25 8.36 4.91
C THR A 77 13.78 9.32 6.01
N LEU A 78 12.50 9.70 6.01
CA LEU A 78 11.90 10.54 7.06
C LEU A 78 11.84 9.82 8.41
N LEU A 79 11.50 8.53 8.42
CA LEU A 79 11.46 7.71 9.64
C LEU A 79 12.86 7.53 10.25
N GLN A 80 13.87 7.27 9.44
CA GLN A 80 15.27 7.18 9.90
C GLN A 80 15.80 8.53 10.41
N GLY A 81 15.41 9.64 9.77
CA GLY A 81 15.73 11.00 10.25
C GLY A 81 15.02 11.41 11.53
N SER A 82 13.93 10.73 11.91
CA SER A 82 13.17 10.99 13.15
C SER A 82 13.64 10.12 14.33
N ASN A 83 14.42 9.07 14.08
CA ASN A 83 14.95 8.13 15.07
C ASN A 83 16.43 8.40 15.47
N ASN A 84 17.00 9.53 15.03
CA ASN A 84 18.31 10.06 15.45
C ASN A 84 18.12 11.39 16.20
#